data_AF-A0A926HI09-F1
#
_entry.id   AF-A0A926HI09-F1
#
_cell.length_a   1.000
_cell.length_b   1.000
_cell.length_c   1.000
_cell.angle_alpha   90.00
_cell.angle_beta   90.00
_cell.angle_gamma   90.00
#
_symmetry.space_group_name_H-M   'P 1'
#
loop_
_entity.id
_entity.type
_entity.pdbx_description
1 polymer ?
#
loop_
_entity_poly.entity_id
_entity_poly.type
_entity_poly.pdbx_seq_one_letter_code
_entity_poly.pdbx_strand_id
1 'polypeptide(L)'
;MQRRILLQIAGILAAARAGKAQQTAVRDAESGVTPEQVATALKLLKLDFSEEQIQMMLPGLNQSLKGYEALRQLPVPLDTEPAFSFHPGLPGRKSPDRAARFKPLLRRSSGRSWQQIEDLAFWSVSDLAPLLRAKKITSSALTRMYLDRLRKYGPKLNCVITITEDLALEQAATADAEIRRGKYRGPLH
;
A
#
# COMPACT_ATOMS: atom_id res chain seq x y z
N MET A 1 -24.48 83.30 -18.98
CA MET A 1 -24.28 82.23 -17.97
C MET A 1 -24.11 80.90 -18.70
N GLN A 2 -23.08 80.07 -18.57
CA GLN A 2 -21.74 80.18 -18.00
C GLN A 2 -20.79 79.26 -18.81
N ARG A 3 -19.61 79.81 -19.16
CA ARG A 3 -18.52 79.21 -19.94
C ARG A 3 -17.48 78.48 -19.05
N ARG A 4 -17.87 77.76 -17.99
CA ARG A 4 -16.89 77.40 -16.93
C ARG A 4 -16.78 75.96 -16.43
N ILE A 5 -17.61 74.97 -16.78
CA ILE A 5 -17.60 73.69 -16.01
C ILE A 5 -17.65 72.38 -16.83
N LEU A 6 -17.21 72.33 -18.09
CA LEU A 6 -17.00 71.02 -18.76
C LEU A 6 -15.64 70.90 -19.48
N LEU A 7 -14.71 71.77 -19.10
CA LEU A 7 -13.29 71.77 -19.51
C LEU A 7 -12.35 71.12 -18.46
N GLN A 8 -12.88 70.35 -17.50
CA GLN A 8 -12.07 69.65 -16.49
C GLN A 8 -11.89 68.14 -16.71
N ILE A 9 -12.23 67.60 -17.88
CA ILE A 9 -11.76 66.26 -18.29
C ILE A 9 -11.16 66.34 -19.72
N ALA A 10 -10.28 67.32 -19.93
CA ALA A 10 -9.31 67.30 -21.01
C ALA A 10 -7.96 66.94 -20.38
N GLY A 11 -7.63 65.65 -20.39
CA GLY A 11 -6.35 65.15 -19.90
C GLY A 11 -6.12 63.73 -20.38
N ILE A 12 -5.30 63.61 -21.44
CA ILE A 12 -4.62 62.39 -21.92
C ILE A 12 -5.53 61.47 -22.76
N LEU A 13 -5.73 61.73 -24.05
CA LEU A 13 -4.82 61.41 -25.17
C LEU A 13 -4.25 59.98 -25.14
N ALA A 14 -4.78 59.16 -26.05
CA ALA A 14 -4.05 58.16 -26.83
C ALA A 14 -2.92 57.39 -26.13
N ALA A 15 -3.21 56.16 -25.71
CA ALA A 15 -2.31 55.05 -25.97
C ALA A 15 -3.14 53.77 -26.06
N ALA A 16 -3.41 53.36 -27.30
CA ALA A 16 -3.54 51.96 -27.63
C ALA A 16 -2.25 51.26 -27.19
N ARG A 17 -2.15 50.89 -25.90
CA ARG A 17 -1.31 49.76 -25.54
C ARG A 17 -2.07 48.57 -26.05
N ALA A 18 -1.56 48.01 -27.14
CA ALA A 18 -1.61 46.58 -27.38
C ALA A 18 -1.44 45.91 -26.01
N GLY A 19 -2.56 45.51 -25.41
CA GLY A 19 -2.54 44.47 -24.40
C GLY A 19 -1.93 43.33 -25.15
N LYS A 20 -0.62 43.12 -24.98
CA LYS A 20 -0.03 41.82 -25.21
C LYS A 20 -1.01 40.92 -24.46
N ALA A 21 -1.81 40.18 -25.22
CA ALA A 21 -2.29 38.91 -24.73
C ALA A 21 -0.99 38.29 -24.24
N GLN A 22 -0.82 38.29 -22.92
CA GLN A 22 0.09 37.39 -22.29
C GLN A 22 -0.61 36.05 -22.56
N GLN A 23 -0.50 35.57 -23.81
CA GLN A 23 -0.13 34.20 -24.05
C GLN A 23 1.01 34.01 -23.06
N THR A 24 0.65 33.52 -21.88
CA THR A 24 1.47 32.54 -21.22
C THR A 24 1.66 31.47 -22.28
N ALA A 25 2.63 31.73 -23.16
CA ALA A 25 3.37 30.70 -23.83
C ALA A 25 3.76 29.81 -22.67
N VAL A 26 3.02 28.71 -22.53
CA VAL A 26 3.53 27.52 -21.90
C VAL A 26 4.80 27.30 -22.70
N ARG A 27 5.92 27.83 -22.17
CA ARG A 27 7.23 27.69 -22.79
C ARG A 27 7.34 26.21 -23.06
N ASP A 28 7.70 25.85 -24.30
CA ASP A 28 8.00 24.49 -24.70
C ASP A 28 8.84 23.85 -23.60
N ALA A 29 8.21 23.04 -22.76
CA ALA A 29 8.82 22.40 -21.60
C ALA A 29 9.48 21.11 -22.09
N GLU A 30 10.38 21.24 -23.05
CA GLU A 30 11.13 20.10 -23.61
C GLU A 30 12.46 19.85 -22.92
N SER A 31 12.76 20.57 -21.83
CA SER A 31 13.93 20.29 -20.99
C SER A 31 13.48 19.69 -19.66
N GLY A 32 13.99 18.50 -19.34
CA GLY A 32 13.69 17.76 -18.11
C GLY A 32 13.94 18.56 -16.81
N VAL A 33 13.64 17.93 -15.67
CA VAL A 33 13.74 18.55 -14.34
C VAL A 33 15.16 19.09 -14.09
N THR A 34 15.26 20.37 -13.75
CA THR A 34 16.55 21.06 -13.47
C THR A 34 16.83 21.15 -11.97
N PRO A 35 18.11 21.30 -11.55
CA PRO A 35 18.47 21.44 -10.14
C PRO A 35 17.75 22.60 -9.43
N GLU A 36 17.55 23.73 -10.11
CA GLU A 36 16.90 24.92 -9.55
C GLU A 36 15.41 24.68 -9.28
N GLN A 37 14.77 23.90 -10.15
CA GLN A 37 13.38 23.49 -9.96
C GLN A 37 13.25 22.57 -8.73
N VAL A 38 14.19 21.64 -8.55
CA VAL A 38 14.24 20.78 -7.36
C VAL A 38 14.45 21.63 -6.10
N ALA A 39 15.42 22.55 -6.10
CA ALA A 39 15.67 23.43 -4.96
C ALA A 39 14.45 24.27 -4.59
N THR A 40 13.70 24.74 -5.58
CA THR A 40 12.46 25.50 -5.36
C THR A 40 11.36 24.62 -4.75
N ALA A 41 11.19 23.39 -5.24
CA ALA A 41 10.22 22.44 -4.68
C ALA A 41 10.57 22.04 -3.24
N LEU A 42 11.86 21.80 -2.95
CA LEU A 42 12.33 21.46 -1.60
C LEU A 42 12.05 22.59 -0.59
N LYS A 43 12.19 23.85 -1.00
CA LYS A 43 11.80 25.01 -0.16
C LYS A 43 10.31 25.01 0.19
N LEU A 44 9.44 24.67 -0.75
CA LEU A 44 7.99 24.57 -0.50
C LEU A 44 7.66 23.43 0.47
N LEU A 45 8.38 22.31 0.36
CA LEU A 45 8.24 21.15 1.24
C LEU A 45 8.94 21.31 2.59
N LYS A 46 9.69 22.40 2.79
CA LYS A 46 10.52 22.66 3.98
C LYS A 46 11.52 21.52 4.25
N LEU A 47 12.19 21.06 3.20
CA LEU A 47 13.24 20.04 3.27
C LEU A 47 14.57 20.62 2.82
N ASP A 48 15.64 20.27 3.52
CA ASP A 48 17.00 20.72 3.24
C ASP A 48 17.84 19.58 2.67
N PHE A 49 18.46 19.82 1.51
CA PHE A 49 19.38 18.89 0.85
C PHE A 49 20.57 19.65 0.29
N SER A 50 21.73 19.00 0.22
CA SER A 50 22.92 19.55 -0.42
C SER A 50 22.80 19.55 -1.95
N GLU A 51 23.65 20.32 -2.63
CA GLU A 51 23.68 20.36 -4.09
C GLU A 51 24.02 18.98 -4.68
N GLU A 52 24.93 18.23 -4.06
CA GLU A 52 25.28 16.87 -4.48
C GLU A 52 24.09 15.93 -4.34
N GLN A 53 23.31 16.07 -3.27
CA GLN A 53 22.09 15.28 -3.06
C GLN A 53 21.04 15.62 -4.12
N ILE A 54 20.88 16.89 -4.47
CA ILE A 54 19.98 17.33 -5.56
C ILE A 54 20.42 16.73 -6.90
N GLN A 55 21.72 16.75 -7.21
CA GLN A 55 22.26 16.14 -8.43
C GLN A 55 21.98 14.64 -8.49
N MET A 56 22.13 13.92 -7.36
CA MET A 56 21.79 12.50 -7.28
C MET A 56 20.30 12.20 -7.52
N MET A 57 19.40 13.15 -7.24
CA MET A 57 17.96 12.97 -7.47
C MET A 57 17.55 13.12 -8.94
N LEU A 58 18.27 13.93 -9.73
CA LEU A 58 17.86 14.32 -11.09
C LEU A 58 17.56 13.14 -12.02
N PRO A 59 18.34 12.05 -12.05
CA PRO A 59 18.03 10.91 -12.93
C PRO A 59 16.68 10.28 -12.59
N GLY A 60 16.38 10.08 -11.30
CA GLY A 60 15.12 9.50 -10.84
C GLY A 60 13.92 10.41 -11.09
N LEU A 61 14.10 11.72 -10.90
CA LEU A 61 13.07 12.73 -11.17
C LEU A 61 12.75 12.82 -12.66
N ASN A 62 13.76 12.81 -13.52
CA ASN A 62 13.57 12.82 -14.96
C ASN A 62 12.96 11.51 -15.48
N GLN A 63 13.31 10.36 -14.88
CA GLN A 63 12.65 9.09 -15.19
C GLN A 63 11.17 9.10 -14.78
N SER A 64 10.87 9.69 -13.61
CA SER A 64 9.50 9.85 -13.12
C SER A 64 8.69 10.79 -14.02
N LEU A 65 9.29 11.90 -14.46
CA LEU A 65 8.68 12.86 -15.38
C LEU A 65 8.24 12.17 -16.68
N LYS A 66 9.13 11.37 -17.29
CA LYS A 66 8.79 10.56 -18.48
C LYS A 66 7.62 9.62 -18.23
N GLY A 67 7.56 9.00 -17.05
CA GLY A 67 6.43 8.16 -16.66
C GLY A 67 5.11 8.94 -16.58
N TYR A 68 5.13 10.12 -15.96
CA TYR A 68 3.95 10.99 -15.89
C TYR A 68 3.51 11.51 -17.26
N GLU A 69 4.46 11.87 -18.12
CA GLU A 69 4.16 12.27 -19.51
C GLU A 69 3.49 11.13 -20.26
N ALA A 70 4.00 9.91 -20.15
CA ALA A 70 3.37 8.73 -20.75
C ALA A 70 1.93 8.51 -20.23
N LEU A 71 1.70 8.67 -18.91
CA LEU A 71 0.37 8.57 -18.32
C LEU A 71 -0.58 9.68 -18.80
N ARG A 72 -0.10 10.91 -18.99
CA ARG A 72 -0.91 12.03 -19.51
C ARG A 72 -1.34 11.85 -20.96
N GLN A 73 -0.60 11.04 -21.72
CA GLN A 73 -0.97 10.69 -23.09
C GLN A 73 -1.98 9.54 -23.17
N LEU A 74 -2.32 8.89 -22.04
CA LEU A 74 -3.36 7.85 -22.05
C LEU A 74 -4.73 8.49 -22.26
N PRO A 75 -5.49 8.08 -23.29
CA PRO A 75 -6.83 8.58 -23.50
C PRO A 75 -7.76 7.97 -22.44
N VAL A 76 -8.11 8.76 -21.42
CA VAL A 76 -9.13 8.43 -20.43
C VAL A 76 -10.35 9.32 -20.70
N PRO A 77 -11.40 8.78 -21.34
CA PRO A 77 -12.65 9.52 -21.56
C PRO A 77 -13.23 10.07 -20.25
N LEU A 78 -13.86 11.25 -20.29
CA LEU A 78 -14.45 11.91 -19.10
C LEU A 78 -15.62 11.14 -18.48
N ASP A 79 -16.21 10.23 -19.24
CA ASP A 79 -17.26 9.28 -18.83
C ASP A 79 -16.68 7.97 -18.29
N THR A 80 -15.36 7.83 -18.19
CA THR A 80 -14.72 6.64 -17.59
C THR A 80 -14.96 6.65 -16.09
N GLU A 81 -15.80 5.73 -15.61
CA GLU A 81 -16.00 5.49 -14.19
C GLU A 81 -14.69 5.03 -13.52
N PRO A 82 -14.45 5.40 -12.24
CA PRO A 82 -13.30 4.88 -11.52
C PRO A 82 -13.38 3.35 -11.38
N ALA A 83 -12.23 2.69 -11.34
CA ALA A 83 -12.19 1.23 -11.23
C ALA A 83 -12.72 0.76 -9.87
N PHE A 84 -13.96 0.24 -9.84
CA PHE A 84 -14.55 -0.40 -8.66
C PHE A 84 -14.21 -1.90 -8.54
N SER A 85 -13.68 -2.51 -9.61
CA SER A 85 -13.32 -3.93 -9.64
C SER A 85 -11.85 -4.13 -10.01
N PHE A 86 -11.13 -4.89 -9.17
CA PHE A 86 -9.81 -5.41 -9.51
C PHE A 86 -9.97 -6.78 -10.17
N HIS A 87 -9.63 -6.88 -11.45
CA HIS A 87 -9.59 -8.14 -12.18
C HIS A 87 -8.14 -8.63 -12.28
N PRO A 88 -7.69 -9.58 -11.44
CA PRO A 88 -6.31 -10.08 -11.45
C PRO A 88 -5.97 -10.95 -12.68
N GLY A 89 -6.90 -11.11 -13.61
CA GLY A 89 -6.71 -11.89 -14.83
C GLY A 89 -5.81 -11.16 -15.83
N LEU A 90 -4.91 -11.90 -16.48
CA LEU A 90 -4.18 -11.37 -17.63
C LEU A 90 -5.18 -10.93 -18.73
N PRO A 91 -4.88 -9.88 -19.52
CA PRO A 91 -5.73 -9.45 -20.62
C PRO A 91 -6.13 -10.62 -21.53
N GLY A 92 -7.42 -10.76 -21.81
CA GLY A 92 -7.96 -11.85 -22.63
C GLY A 92 -8.09 -13.22 -21.94
N ARG A 93 -7.64 -13.38 -20.69
CA ARG A 93 -7.80 -14.64 -19.92
C ARG A 93 -8.99 -14.56 -18.99
N LYS A 94 -9.99 -15.43 -19.23
CA LYS A 94 -11.10 -15.63 -18.30
C LYS A 94 -10.69 -16.62 -17.21
N SER A 95 -11.00 -16.30 -15.95
CA SER A 95 -10.89 -17.31 -14.88
C SER A 95 -11.86 -18.46 -15.17
N PRO A 96 -11.46 -19.71 -14.96
CA PRO A 96 -12.36 -20.84 -15.13
C PRO A 96 -13.53 -20.71 -14.14
N ASP A 97 -14.75 -20.97 -14.61
CA ASP A 97 -15.98 -20.95 -13.81
C ASP A 97 -16.08 -22.19 -12.92
N ARG A 98 -15.15 -22.32 -11.99
CA ARG A 98 -15.14 -23.37 -10.96
C ARG A 98 -14.46 -22.87 -9.72
N ALA A 99 -14.93 -23.33 -8.57
CA ALA A 99 -14.25 -23.10 -7.31
C ALA A 99 -12.80 -23.62 -7.40
N ALA A 100 -11.83 -22.73 -7.16
CA ALA A 100 -10.43 -23.12 -7.09
C ALA A 100 -10.23 -24.11 -5.93
N ARG A 101 -9.74 -25.31 -6.22
CA ARG A 101 -9.38 -26.29 -5.19
C ARG A 101 -7.91 -26.09 -4.83
N PHE A 102 -7.64 -25.38 -3.72
CA PHE A 102 -6.30 -25.25 -3.20
C PHE A 102 -5.86 -26.58 -2.57
N LYS A 103 -4.83 -27.21 -3.14
CA LYS A 103 -4.12 -28.33 -2.52
C LYS A 103 -2.80 -27.78 -1.98
N PRO A 104 -2.64 -27.63 -0.66
CA PRO A 104 -1.38 -27.17 -0.11
C PRO A 104 -0.27 -28.18 -0.44
N LEU A 105 0.86 -27.70 -0.97
CA LEU A 105 2.07 -28.49 -1.18
C LEU A 105 2.84 -28.70 0.14
N LEU A 106 2.12 -29.02 1.21
CA LEU A 106 2.74 -29.30 2.50
C LEU A 106 3.46 -30.65 2.43
N ARG A 107 4.74 -30.65 2.75
CA ARG A 107 5.52 -31.87 2.92
C ARG A 107 5.00 -32.64 4.14
N ARG A 108 5.09 -33.97 4.10
CA ARG A 108 4.71 -34.85 5.22
C ARG A 108 5.50 -34.42 6.47
N SER A 109 4.86 -34.43 7.64
CA SER A 109 5.47 -34.00 8.92
C SER A 109 6.89 -34.55 9.05
N SER A 110 7.84 -33.73 9.51
CA SER A 110 9.29 -33.98 9.49
C SER A 110 9.78 -35.22 10.28
N GLY A 111 8.91 -36.11 10.77
CA GLY A 111 9.25 -37.27 11.59
C GLY A 111 9.79 -36.91 12.98
N ARG A 112 9.79 -35.62 13.33
CA ARG A 112 10.21 -35.14 14.65
C ARG A 112 9.23 -35.66 15.69
N SER A 113 9.78 -36.17 16.79
CA SER A 113 9.01 -36.48 17.99
C SER A 113 8.93 -35.24 18.87
N TRP A 114 7.87 -35.15 19.65
CA TRP A 114 7.70 -34.15 20.70
C TRP A 114 7.12 -34.87 21.92
N GLN A 115 7.52 -34.44 23.11
CA GLN A 115 7.07 -35.05 24.37
C GLN A 115 6.16 -34.08 25.11
N GLN A 116 6.52 -32.80 25.09
CA GLN A 116 5.77 -31.71 25.70
C GLN A 116 5.22 -30.78 24.63
N ILE A 117 4.13 -30.10 24.94
CA ILE A 117 3.55 -29.14 23.99
C ILE A 117 4.52 -28.00 23.68
N GLU A 118 5.32 -27.58 24.68
CA GLU A 118 6.33 -26.52 24.55
C GLU A 118 7.39 -26.82 23.48
N ASP A 119 7.67 -28.11 23.20
CA ASP A 119 8.59 -28.52 22.14
C ASP A 119 8.13 -28.05 20.75
N LEU A 120 6.82 -27.82 20.59
CA LEU A 120 6.18 -27.38 19.35
C LEU A 120 6.35 -25.88 19.09
N ALA A 121 6.74 -25.07 20.09
CA ALA A 121 6.72 -23.63 19.99
C ALA A 121 7.57 -23.06 18.85
N PHE A 122 8.63 -23.79 18.45
CA PHE A 122 9.56 -23.43 17.38
C PHE A 122 9.37 -24.23 16.09
N TRP A 123 8.30 -25.03 16.01
CA TRP A 123 8.01 -25.79 14.79
C TRP A 123 7.41 -24.87 13.73
N SER A 124 7.65 -25.21 12.47
CA SER A 124 7.06 -24.46 11.36
C SER A 124 5.56 -24.71 11.28
N VAL A 125 4.80 -23.75 10.77
CA VAL A 125 3.38 -23.94 10.44
C VAL A 125 3.18 -25.17 9.55
N SER A 126 4.10 -25.41 8.61
CA SER A 126 4.07 -26.58 7.74
C SER A 126 4.21 -27.91 8.47
N ASP A 127 4.83 -27.94 9.65
CA ASP A 127 4.93 -29.14 10.50
C ASP A 127 3.73 -29.28 11.44
N LEU A 128 3.20 -28.16 11.96
CA LEU A 128 2.05 -28.14 12.87
C LEU A 128 0.73 -28.48 12.17
N ALA A 129 0.53 -27.97 10.95
CA ALA A 129 -0.69 -28.17 10.18
C ALA A 129 -1.08 -29.66 9.98
N PRO A 130 -0.15 -30.55 9.58
CA PRO A 130 -0.41 -31.99 9.54
C PRO A 130 -0.81 -32.59 10.89
N LEU A 131 -0.24 -32.11 12.01
CA LEU A 131 -0.56 -32.61 13.34
C LEU A 131 -1.98 -32.21 13.77
N LEU A 132 -2.38 -30.96 13.50
CA LEU A 132 -3.75 -30.46 13.73
C LEU A 132 -4.75 -31.22 12.87
N ARG A 133 -4.46 -31.38 11.57
CA ARG A 133 -5.32 -32.15 10.65
C ARG A 133 -5.48 -33.60 11.10
N ALA A 134 -4.40 -34.21 11.59
CA ALA A 134 -4.39 -35.57 12.12
C ALA A 134 -4.94 -35.65 13.55
N LYS A 135 -5.38 -34.54 14.15
CA LYS A 135 -5.90 -34.45 15.53
C LYS A 135 -4.91 -34.97 16.59
N LYS A 136 -3.61 -34.94 16.29
CA LYS A 136 -2.54 -35.29 17.25
C LYS A 136 -2.31 -34.18 18.27
N ILE A 137 -2.66 -32.96 17.89
CA ILE A 137 -2.69 -31.76 18.74
C ILE A 137 -3.99 -31.01 18.47
N THR A 138 -4.36 -30.10 19.36
CA THR A 138 -5.55 -29.24 19.23
C THR A 138 -5.13 -27.78 19.09
N SER A 139 -5.93 -26.99 18.38
CA SER A 139 -5.72 -25.55 18.25
C SER A 139 -5.77 -24.90 19.63
N SER A 140 -6.71 -25.32 20.48
CA SER A 140 -6.84 -24.80 21.86
C SER A 140 -5.58 -25.02 22.69
N ALA A 141 -4.94 -26.19 22.58
CA ALA A 141 -3.71 -26.47 23.33
C ALA A 141 -2.53 -25.64 22.82
N LEU A 142 -2.37 -25.50 21.51
CA LEU A 142 -1.33 -24.64 20.92
C LEU A 142 -1.51 -23.17 21.33
N THR A 143 -2.75 -22.67 21.27
CA THR A 143 -3.07 -21.30 21.66
C THR A 143 -2.73 -21.05 23.12
N ARG A 144 -3.11 -21.95 24.03
CA ARG A 144 -2.75 -21.84 25.47
C ARG A 144 -1.25 -21.78 25.67
N MET A 145 -0.50 -22.69 25.04
CA MET A 145 0.97 -22.68 25.09
C MET A 145 1.55 -21.34 24.62
N TYR A 146 1.10 -20.79 23.49
CA TYR A 146 1.60 -19.51 23.01
C TYR A 146 1.19 -18.33 23.91
N LEU A 147 -0.01 -18.33 24.47
CA LEU A 147 -0.45 -17.32 25.45
C LEU A 147 0.42 -17.34 26.71
N ASP A 148 0.75 -18.53 27.23
CA ASP A 148 1.66 -18.69 28.37
C ASP A 148 3.06 -18.14 28.06
N ARG A 149 3.56 -18.39 26.85
CA ARG A 149 4.84 -17.82 26.39
C ARG A 149 4.78 -16.30 26.25
N LEU A 150 3.68 -15.75 25.74
CA LEU A 150 3.49 -14.31 25.63
C LEU A 150 3.45 -13.65 27.02
N ARG A 151 2.76 -14.25 27.99
CA ARG A 151 2.78 -13.77 29.38
C ARG A 151 4.20 -13.79 29.97
N LYS A 152 4.96 -14.85 29.71
CA LYS A 152 6.30 -15.04 30.27
C LYS A 152 7.35 -14.12 29.65
N TYR A 153 7.35 -13.96 28.32
CA TYR A 153 8.42 -13.28 27.59
C TYR A 153 8.02 -11.91 27.03
N GLY A 154 6.73 -11.64 26.84
CA GLY A 154 6.20 -10.41 26.26
C GLY A 154 6.74 -9.13 26.93
N PRO A 155 6.70 -8.99 28.27
CA PRO A 155 7.20 -7.80 28.96
C PRO A 155 8.71 -7.58 28.82
N LYS A 156 9.48 -8.66 28.61
CA LYS A 156 10.94 -8.57 28.43
C LYS A 156 11.32 -8.20 27.01
N LEU A 157 10.56 -8.72 26.04
CA LEU A 157 10.82 -8.53 24.60
C LEU A 157 10.12 -7.30 24.04
N ASN A 158 9.15 -6.72 24.76
CA ASN A 158 8.29 -5.63 24.31
C ASN A 158 7.65 -5.92 22.93
N CYS A 159 7.20 -7.16 22.73
CA CYS A 159 6.72 -7.65 21.45
C CYS A 159 5.18 -7.68 21.30
N VAL A 160 4.45 -7.34 22.37
CA VAL A 160 2.98 -7.31 22.38
C VAL A 160 2.48 -6.11 23.18
N ILE A 161 1.42 -5.47 22.68
CA ILE A 161 0.74 -4.36 23.37
C ILE A 161 -0.48 -4.88 24.13
N THR A 162 -1.35 -5.61 23.43
CA THR A 162 -2.60 -6.15 23.99
C THR A 162 -2.71 -7.62 23.65
N ILE A 163 -2.94 -8.47 24.67
CA ILE A 163 -3.18 -9.89 24.51
C ILE A 163 -4.69 -10.13 24.51
N THR A 164 -5.22 -10.67 23.40
CA THR A 164 -6.65 -10.99 23.24
C THR A 164 -6.93 -12.45 23.59
N GLU A 165 -6.72 -12.81 24.86
CA GLU A 165 -6.79 -14.20 25.32
C GLU A 165 -8.15 -14.87 25.07
N ASP A 166 -9.24 -14.22 25.47
CA ASP A 166 -10.58 -14.79 25.34
C ASP A 166 -10.94 -15.07 23.89
N LEU A 167 -10.69 -14.09 23.00
CA LEU A 167 -10.92 -14.22 21.56
C LEU A 167 -10.07 -15.35 20.96
N ALA A 168 -8.79 -15.43 21.34
CA ALA A 168 -7.89 -16.46 20.83
C ALA A 168 -8.35 -17.86 21.24
N LEU A 169 -8.81 -18.04 22.48
CA LEU A 169 -9.33 -19.32 22.98
C LEU A 169 -10.67 -19.69 22.34
N GLU A 170 -11.56 -18.73 22.11
CA GLU A 170 -12.84 -18.94 21.42
C GLU A 170 -12.63 -19.41 19.96
N GLN A 171 -11.73 -18.73 19.24
CA GLN A 171 -11.38 -19.09 17.87
C GLN A 171 -10.73 -20.47 17.81
N ALA A 172 -9.83 -20.78 18.75
CA ALA A 172 -9.17 -22.06 18.81
C ALA A 172 -10.16 -23.22 19.09
N ALA A 173 -11.13 -23.01 19.99
CA ALA A 173 -12.19 -23.97 20.25
C ALA A 173 -13.09 -24.19 19.02
N THR A 174 -13.37 -23.12 18.26
CA THR A 174 -14.11 -23.20 17.00
C THR A 174 -13.36 -24.01 15.96
N ALA A 175 -12.07 -23.74 15.76
CA ALA A 175 -11.21 -24.50 14.84
C ALA A 175 -11.17 -25.99 15.23
N ASP A 176 -11.01 -26.31 16.52
CA ASP A 176 -11.05 -27.69 17.00
C ASP A 176 -12.40 -28.37 16.69
N ALA A 177 -13.53 -27.67 16.85
CA ALA A 177 -14.85 -28.20 16.52
C ALA A 177 -15.01 -28.45 15.02
N GLU A 178 -14.53 -27.55 14.16
CA GLU A 178 -14.54 -27.71 12.70
C GLU A 178 -13.67 -28.88 12.24
N ILE A 179 -12.44 -28.97 12.75
CA ILE A 179 -11.52 -30.07 12.48
C ILE A 179 -12.12 -31.40 12.94
N ARG A 180 -12.78 -31.43 14.11
CA ARG A 180 -13.47 -32.63 14.61
C ARG A 180 -14.55 -33.10 13.65
N ARG A 181 -15.33 -32.18 13.08
CA ARG A 181 -16.37 -32.40 12.06
C ARG A 181 -15.83 -32.66 10.64
N GLY A 182 -14.51 -32.72 10.46
CA GLY A 182 -13.87 -32.97 9.16
C GLY A 182 -13.77 -31.75 8.25
N LYS A 183 -14.13 -30.55 8.75
CA LYS A 183 -14.03 -29.29 8.00
C LYS A 183 -12.66 -28.66 8.21
N TYR A 184 -11.62 -29.20 7.55
CA TYR A 184 -10.28 -28.62 7.62
C TYR A 184 -10.06 -27.57 6.52
N ARG A 185 -9.83 -26.30 6.89
CA ARG A 185 -9.75 -25.17 5.96
C ARG A 185 -8.40 -25.02 5.24
N GLY A 186 -7.31 -25.53 5.82
CA GLY A 186 -5.98 -25.42 5.22
C GLY A 186 -4.86 -25.34 6.26
N PRO A 187 -3.61 -25.06 5.85
CA PRO A 187 -2.44 -25.02 6.74
C PRO A 187 -2.51 -23.98 7.87
N LEU A 188 -3.29 -22.92 7.69
CA LEU A 188 -3.50 -21.83 8.65
C LEU A 188 -4.92 -21.86 9.23
N HIS A 189 -5.45 -23.06 9.43
CA HIS A 189 -6.79 -23.25 10.00
C HIS A 189 -6.78 -23.06 11.51
#